data_AF-X1D2X0-F1
#
_entry.id   AF-X1D2X0-F1
#
_cell.length_a   1.000
_cell.length_b   1.000
_cell.length_c   1.000
_cell.angle_alpha   90.00
_cell.angle_beta   90.00
_cell.angle_gamma   90.00
#
_symmetry.space_group_name_H-M   'P 1'
#
loop_
_entity.id
_entity.type
_entity.pdbx_description
1 polymer ?
#
loop_
_entity_poly.entity_id
_entity_poly.type
_entity_poly.pdbx_seq_one_letter_code
_entity_poly.pdbx_strand_id
1 'polypeptide(L)'
;MGLKVYPFEIFDDIKADLKKINNLCLEAVENLVEMINLMETDFDTAYKKSFHIETLKRSARDAKFKVLGLVYQKPEEKSLRVYLTSKICIKMFDMIVRSEEISDFLRSLIVKYPSK
;
A
#
# COMPACT_ATOMS: atom_id res chain seq x y z
N MET A 1 26.93 21.76 6.42
CA MET A 1 26.94 20.33 6.03
C MET A 1 25.83 20.13 5.01
N GLY A 2 26.15 19.98 3.72
CA GLY A 2 25.15 19.68 2.70
C GLY A 2 24.62 18.25 2.89
N LEU A 3 23.31 18.05 2.70
CA LEU A 3 22.72 16.72 2.58
C LEU A 3 23.49 15.97 1.48
N LYS A 4 24.27 14.96 1.86
CA LYS A 4 24.84 14.02 0.89
C LYS A 4 23.67 13.28 0.25
N VAL A 5 23.24 13.75 -0.92
CA VAL A 5 22.31 13.02 -1.78
C VAL A 5 23.06 11.79 -2.27
N TYR A 6 22.91 10.66 -1.57
CA TYR A 6 23.31 9.39 -2.12
C TYR A 6 22.37 9.08 -3.28
N PRO A 7 22.85 8.90 -4.52
CA PRO A 7 22.01 8.46 -5.61
C PRO A 7 21.50 7.06 -5.26
N PHE A 8 20.31 6.99 -4.68
CA PHE A 8 19.61 5.75 -4.39
C PHE A 8 18.98 5.28 -5.70
N GLU A 9 19.81 4.71 -6.57
CA GLU A 9 19.35 4.16 -7.82
C GLU A 9 18.51 2.90 -7.51
N ILE A 10 17.27 2.86 -8.00
CA ILE A 10 16.42 1.67 -7.88
C ILE A 10 16.91 0.62 -8.87
N PHE A 11 16.94 -0.65 -8.48
CA PHE A 11 17.28 -1.74 -9.41
C PHE A 11 16.29 -1.77 -10.59
N ASP A 12 16.78 -1.86 -11.82
CA ASP A 12 15.94 -1.74 -13.02
C ASP A 12 14.84 -2.80 -13.07
N ASP A 13 15.17 -4.02 -12.67
CA ASP A 13 14.30 -5.19 -12.69
C ASP A 13 13.14 -5.14 -11.70
N ILE A 14 13.20 -4.27 -10.68
CA ILE A 14 12.10 -4.10 -9.72
C ILE A 14 11.32 -2.80 -9.95
N LYS A 15 11.77 -1.89 -10.82
CA LYS A 15 11.15 -0.56 -11.01
C LYS A 15 9.65 -0.64 -11.28
N ALA A 16 9.23 -1.59 -12.12
CA ALA A 16 7.82 -1.77 -12.46
C ALA A 16 6.97 -2.21 -11.25
N ASP A 17 7.42 -3.21 -10.50
CA ASP A 17 6.69 -3.71 -9.32
C ASP A 17 6.73 -2.70 -8.15
N LEU A 18 7.82 -1.93 -8.01
CA LEU A 18 7.91 -0.84 -7.04
C LEU A 18 6.96 0.32 -7.38
N LYS A 19 6.84 0.66 -8.66
CA LYS A 19 5.84 1.63 -9.13
C LYS A 19 4.42 1.10 -8.89
N LYS A 20 4.19 -0.19 -9.13
CA LYS A 20 2.91 -0.83 -8.88
C LYS A 20 2.51 -0.74 -7.41
N ILE A 21 3.39 -1.10 -6.47
CA ILE A 21 3.05 -1.01 -5.04
C ILE A 21 2.85 0.43 -4.56
N ASN A 22 3.60 1.39 -5.13
CA ASN A 22 3.38 2.82 -4.86
C ASN A 22 2.00 3.29 -5.33
N ASN A 23 1.59 2.90 -6.54
CA ASN A 23 0.27 3.25 -7.07
C ASN A 23 -0.85 2.61 -6.25
N LEU A 24 -0.71 1.33 -5.88
CA LEU A 24 -1.67 0.65 -5.01
C LEU A 24 -1.76 1.31 -3.63
N CYS A 25 -0.65 1.84 -3.11
CA CYS A 25 -0.63 2.59 -1.86
C CYS A 25 -1.41 3.89 -1.97
N LEU A 26 -1.20 4.66 -3.04
CA LEU A 26 -1.94 5.89 -3.30
C LEU A 26 -3.43 5.60 -3.42
N GLU A 27 -3.80 4.63 -4.25
CA GLU A 27 -5.19 4.25 -4.51
C GLU A 27 -5.90 3.76 -3.24
N ALA A 28 -5.20 3.02 -2.36
CA ALA A 28 -5.76 2.56 -1.09
C ALA A 28 -6.06 3.72 -0.14
N VAL A 29 -5.17 4.71 -0.08
CA VAL A 29 -5.35 5.92 0.74
C VAL A 29 -6.49 6.79 0.18
N GLU A 30 -6.52 7.00 -1.14
CA GLU A 30 -7.60 7.75 -1.80
C GLU A 30 -8.97 7.10 -1.56
N ASN A 31 -9.08 5.79 -1.74
CA ASN A 31 -10.33 5.07 -1.47
C ASN A 31 -10.74 5.12 0.01
N LEU A 32 -9.78 5.13 0.93
CA LEU A 32 -10.09 5.29 2.35
C LEU A 32 -10.65 6.69 2.64
N VAL A 33 -10.02 7.74 2.11
CA VAL A 33 -10.49 9.12 2.28
C VAL A 33 -11.89 9.28 1.70
N GLU A 34 -12.13 8.75 0.50
CA GLU A 34 -13.45 8.77 -0.12
C GLU A 34 -14.48 7.98 0.68
N MET A 35 -14.12 6.79 1.19
CA MET A 35 -14.99 6.00 2.04
C MET A 35 -15.39 6.77 3.29
N ILE A 36 -14.44 7.44 3.96
CA ILE A 36 -14.71 8.28 5.14
C ILE A 36 -15.71 9.39 4.81
N ASN A 37 -15.56 10.07 3.67
CA ASN A 37 -16.50 11.12 3.25
C ASN A 37 -17.92 10.58 2.97
N LEU A 38 -18.01 9.34 2.46
CA LEU A 38 -19.28 8.70 2.15
C LEU A 38 -20.00 8.15 3.39
N MET A 39 -19.31 7.98 4.52
CA MET A 39 -19.91 7.49 5.77
C MET A 39 -21.07 8.35 6.28
N GLU A 40 -21.19 9.61 5.84
CA GLU A 40 -22.27 10.51 6.24
C GLU A 40 -23.39 10.63 5.18
N THR A 41 -23.13 10.20 3.94
CA THR A 41 -23.97 10.55 2.78
C THR A 41 -24.42 9.35 1.95
N ASP A 42 -23.63 8.28 1.89
CA ASP A 42 -23.89 7.09 1.06
C ASP A 42 -23.19 5.85 1.63
N PHE A 43 -23.91 5.14 2.51
CA PHE A 43 -23.41 3.94 3.19
C PHE A 43 -23.16 2.77 2.23
N ASP A 44 -23.95 2.64 1.17
CA ASP A 44 -23.82 1.55 0.20
C ASP A 44 -22.54 1.69 -0.62
N THR A 45 -22.22 2.90 -1.07
CA THR A 45 -20.98 3.18 -1.79
C THR A 45 -19.77 3.06 -0.86
N ALA A 46 -19.87 3.57 0.39
CA ALA A 46 -18.83 3.36 1.39
C ALA A 46 -18.56 1.86 1.64
N TYR A 47 -19.62 1.06 1.75
CA TYR A 47 -19.52 -0.39 1.91
C TYR A 47 -18.78 -1.05 0.74
N LYS A 48 -19.12 -0.72 -0.50
CA LYS A 48 -18.43 -1.26 -1.69
C LYS A 48 -16.95 -0.88 -1.72
N LYS A 49 -16.59 0.36 -1.34
CA LYS A 49 -15.20 0.81 -1.29
C LYS A 49 -14.34 0.01 -0.32
N SER A 50 -14.88 -0.43 0.81
CA SER A 50 -14.13 -1.28 1.75
C SER A 50 -13.61 -2.57 1.10
N PHE A 51 -14.41 -3.21 0.23
CA PHE A 51 -13.97 -4.42 -0.50
C PHE A 51 -12.95 -4.10 -1.58
N HIS A 52 -13.03 -2.91 -2.19
CA HIS A 52 -12.01 -2.47 -3.12
C HIS A 52 -10.64 -2.32 -2.43
N ILE A 53 -10.61 -1.69 -1.25
CA ILE A 53 -9.39 -1.56 -0.43
C ILE A 53 -8.82 -2.94 -0.06
N GLU A 54 -9.68 -3.89 0.31
CA GLU A 54 -9.26 -5.29 0.56
C GLU A 54 -8.60 -5.93 -0.68
N THR A 55 -9.12 -5.63 -1.87
CA THR A 55 -8.59 -6.13 -3.16
C THR A 55 -7.23 -5.49 -3.49
N LEU A 56 -7.06 -4.21 -3.17
CA LEU A 56 -5.77 -3.51 -3.28
C LEU A 56 -4.71 -4.12 -2.36
N LYS A 57 -5.06 -4.46 -1.11
CA LYS A 57 -4.16 -5.16 -0.17
C LYS A 57 -3.66 -6.49 -0.73
N ARG A 58 -4.56 -7.29 -1.34
CA ARG A 58 -4.19 -8.57 -1.97
C ARG A 58 -3.22 -8.34 -3.14
N SER A 59 -3.53 -7.40 -4.02
CA SER A 59 -2.68 -7.05 -5.17
C SER A 59 -1.30 -6.52 -4.76
N ALA A 60 -1.25 -5.75 -3.67
CA ALA A 60 -0.01 -5.19 -3.14
C ALA A 60 0.87 -6.24 -2.46
N ARG A 61 0.26 -7.27 -1.87
CA ARG A 61 0.99 -8.41 -1.31
C ARG A 61 1.80 -9.13 -2.38
N ASP A 62 1.21 -9.36 -3.55
CA ASP A 62 1.89 -10.01 -4.67
C ASP A 62 3.04 -9.16 -5.20
N ALA A 63 2.81 -7.86 -5.40
CA ALA A 63 3.85 -6.92 -5.81
C ALA A 63 5.01 -6.87 -4.79
N LYS A 64 4.69 -6.83 -3.50
CA LYS A 64 5.70 -6.87 -2.42
C LYS A 64 6.55 -8.12 -2.51
N PHE A 65 5.96 -9.30 -2.65
CA PHE A 65 6.71 -10.55 -2.71
C PHE A 65 7.63 -10.62 -3.92
N LYS A 66 7.19 -10.13 -5.09
CA LYS A 66 8.05 -10.03 -6.28
C LYS A 66 9.25 -9.14 -6.05
N VAL A 67 9.03 -7.93 -5.52
CA VAL A 67 10.12 -6.99 -5.22
C VAL A 67 11.11 -7.60 -4.21
N LEU A 68 10.62 -8.13 -3.09
CA LEU A 68 11.49 -8.68 -2.05
C LEU A 68 12.26 -9.92 -2.53
N GLY A 69 11.62 -10.77 -3.35
CA GLY A 69 12.26 -11.93 -3.95
C GLY A 69 13.45 -11.53 -4.83
N LEU A 70 13.28 -10.52 -5.69
CA LEU A 70 14.36 -10.03 -6.55
C LEU A 70 15.44 -9.26 -5.77
N VAL A 71 15.05 -8.42 -4.81
CA VAL A 71 15.99 -7.62 -4.02
C VAL A 71 16.91 -8.50 -3.17
N TYR A 72 16.39 -9.57 -2.57
CA TYR A 72 17.19 -10.47 -1.74
C TYR A 72 18.08 -11.44 -2.53
N GLN A 73 17.87 -11.56 -3.85
CA GLN A 73 18.70 -12.37 -4.74
C GLN A 73 19.90 -11.60 -5.35
N LYS A 74 20.24 -10.41 -4.81
CA LYS A 74 21.35 -9.57 -5.31
C LYS A 74 22.56 -9.60 -4.34
N PRO A 75 23.30 -10.72 -4.23
CA PRO A 75 24.40 -10.85 -3.28
C PRO A 75 25.60 -9.94 -3.61
N GLU A 76 25.76 -9.55 -4.88
CA GLU A 76 26.77 -8.60 -5.36
C GLU A 76 26.48 -7.12 -5.02
N GLU A 77 25.29 -6.79 -4.51
CA GLU A 77 24.89 -5.41 -4.24
C GLU A 77 25.20 -4.97 -2.81
N LYS A 78 25.37 -3.65 -2.63
CA LYS A 78 25.63 -3.08 -1.29
C LYS A 78 24.48 -3.43 -0.35
N SER A 79 24.79 -4.07 0.78
CA SER A 79 23.80 -4.51 1.77
C SER A 79 22.86 -3.39 2.23
N LEU A 80 23.36 -2.16 2.30
CA LEU A 80 22.55 -0.98 2.61
C LEU A 80 21.46 -0.70 1.55
N ARG A 81 21.76 -0.85 0.25
CA ARG A 81 20.81 -0.62 -0.84
C ARG A 81 19.71 -1.67 -0.85
N VAL A 82 20.08 -2.93 -0.68
CA VAL A 82 19.16 -4.06 -0.51
C VAL A 82 18.23 -3.79 0.68
N TYR A 83 18.81 -3.46 1.84
CA TYR A 83 18.06 -3.18 3.07
C TYR A 83 17.06 -2.02 2.91
N LEU A 84 17.51 -0.88 2.40
CA LEU A 84 16.67 0.31 2.24
C LEU A 84 15.53 0.07 1.23
N THR A 85 15.82 -0.61 0.12
CA THR A 85 14.81 -0.94 -0.90
C THR A 85 13.73 -1.84 -0.32
N SER A 86 14.14 -2.90 0.39
CA SER A 86 13.21 -3.80 1.08
C SER A 86 12.38 -3.07 2.12
N LYS A 87 12.99 -2.17 2.92
CA LYS A 87 12.27 -1.38 3.92
C LYS A 87 11.25 -0.44 3.29
N ILE A 88 11.58 0.23 2.20
CA ILE A 88 10.64 1.10 1.47
C ILE A 88 9.43 0.28 0.98
N CYS A 89 9.68 -0.86 0.31
CA CYS A 89 8.63 -1.74 -0.17
C CYS A 89 7.71 -2.25 0.96
N ILE A 90 8.31 -2.68 2.08
CA ILE A 90 7.57 -3.10 3.28
C ILE A 90 6.72 -1.95 3.83
N LYS A 91 7.27 -0.73 3.93
CA LYS A 91 6.54 0.41 4.49
C LYS A 91 5.37 0.85 3.62
N MET A 92 5.50 0.81 2.30
CA MET A 92 4.36 1.04 1.39
C MET A 92 3.26 0.00 1.60
N PHE A 93 3.63 -1.27 1.74
CA PHE A 93 2.66 -2.31 2.06
C PHE A 93 2.00 -2.11 3.43
N ASP A 94 2.76 -1.72 4.46
CA ASP A 94 2.24 -1.44 5.79
C ASP A 94 1.16 -0.34 5.74
N MET A 95 1.33 0.70 4.92
CA MET A 95 0.32 1.77 4.74
C MET A 95 -0.99 1.25 4.11
N ILE A 96 -0.90 0.33 3.16
CA ILE A 96 -2.08 -0.31 2.56
C ILE A 96 -2.79 -1.17 3.60
N VAL A 97 -2.05 -1.91 4.43
CA VAL A 97 -2.62 -2.68 5.54
C VAL A 97 -3.35 -1.76 6.53
N ARG A 98 -2.74 -0.63 6.91
CA ARG A 98 -3.42 0.35 7.78
C ARG A 98 -4.69 0.91 7.15
N SER A 99 -4.66 1.17 5.84
CA SER A 99 -5.84 1.69 5.14
C SER A 99 -6.98 0.68 5.18
N GLU A 100 -6.66 -0.60 5.02
CA GLU A 100 -7.63 -1.67 5.09
C GLU A 100 -8.17 -1.91 6.50
N GLU A 101 -7.33 -1.90 7.54
CA GLU A 101 -7.77 -2.01 8.93
C GLU A 101 -8.78 -0.91 9.32
N ILE A 102 -8.53 0.34 8.87
CA ILE A 102 -9.47 1.44 9.08
C ILE A 102 -10.75 1.21 8.27
N SER A 103 -10.63 0.80 7.01
CA SER A 103 -11.81 0.50 6.17
C SER A 103 -12.68 -0.63 6.75
N ASP A 104 -12.06 -1.62 7.37
CA ASP A 104 -12.74 -2.74 8.02
C ASP A 104 -13.50 -2.30 9.26
N PHE A 105 -12.89 -1.42 10.06
CA PHE A 105 -13.56 -0.79 11.18
C PHE A 105 -14.79 -0.01 10.71
N LEU A 106 -14.67 0.82 9.68
CA LEU A 106 -15.79 1.59 9.13
C LEU A 106 -16.87 0.68 8.54
N ARG A 107 -16.50 -0.37 7.80
CA ARG A 107 -17.41 -1.41 7.30
C ARG A 107 -18.22 -2.03 8.44
N SER A 108 -17.58 -2.29 9.59
CA SER A 108 -18.28 -2.83 10.76
C SER A 108 -19.33 -1.87 11.33
N LEU A 109 -19.09 -0.55 11.25
CA LEU A 109 -20.07 0.46 11.65
C LEU A 109 -21.26 0.50 10.70
N ILE A 110 -21.02 0.45 9.39
CA ILE A 110 -22.08 0.38 8.37
C ILE A 110 -23.01 -0.81 8.63
N VAL A 111 -22.44 -2.00 8.88
CA VAL A 111 -23.22 -3.23 9.13
C VAL A 111 -24.00 -3.17 10.44
N LYS A 112 -23.44 -2.53 11.48
CA LYS A 112 -24.10 -2.40 12.80
C LYS A 112 -25.19 -1.34 12.82
N TYR A 113 -25.01 -0.27 12.06
CA TYR A 113 -25.91 0.87 12.00
C TYR A 113 -26.36 1.12 10.54
N PRO A 114 -27.03 0.15 9.91
CA PRO A 114 -27.54 0.35 8.56
C PRO A 114 -28.52 1.52 8.60
N SER A 115 -28.30 2.50 7.73
CA SER A 115 -29.22 3.62 7.53
C SER A 115 -30.62 3.05 7.25
N LYS A 116 -31.61 3.43 8.06
CA LYS A 116 -33.01 3.03 7.86
C LYS A 116 -33.56 3.61 6.56
#